data_AF-C2L0D6-F1
#
_entry.id   AF-C2L0D6-F1
#
_cell.length_a   1.000
_cell.length_b   1.000
_cell.length_c   1.000
_cell.angle_alpha   90.00
_cell.angle_beta   90.00
_cell.angle_gamma   90.00
#
_symmetry.space_group_name_H-M   'P 1'
#
loop_
_entity.id
_entity.type
_entity.pdbx_description
1 polymer ?
#
loop_
_entity_poly.entity_id
_entity_poly.type
_entity_poly.pdbx_seq_one_letter_code
_entity_poly.pdbx_strand_id
1 'polypeptide(L)' 'MIFWNLSRNEKPVIKEVDKMNNEIKIFEGNQIRSVWDNDKEEWYFSVVDVVGTLTDSKDPGAYWRKLNKD' A
#
# COMPACT_ATOMS: atom_id res chain seq x y z
N MET A 1 27.43 -0.67 -45.84
CA MET A 1 27.86 0.14 -44.67
C MET A 1 27.19 -0.47 -43.47
N ILE A 2 27.94 -1.29 -42.74
CA ILE A 2 27.50 -2.07 -41.59
C ILE A 2 27.83 -1.23 -40.37
N PHE A 3 26.83 -0.78 -39.62
CA PHE A 3 27.05 -0.37 -38.23
C PHE A 3 26.30 -1.34 -37.34
N TRP A 4 27.06 -2.36 -36.93
CA TRP A 4 26.78 -3.30 -35.87
C TRP A 4 26.96 -2.55 -34.55
N ASN A 5 25.91 -2.43 -33.73
CA ASN A 5 26.09 -2.50 -32.28
C ASN A 5 24.82 -2.97 -31.58
N LEU A 6 24.66 -4.29 -31.59
CA LEU A 6 23.90 -5.00 -30.58
C LEU A 6 24.76 -5.03 -29.30
N SER A 7 24.43 -4.21 -28.31
CA SER A 7 24.94 -4.36 -26.94
C SER A 7 23.79 -4.56 -25.98
N ARG A 8 23.78 -5.76 -25.39
CA ARG A 8 23.06 -6.22 -24.20
C ARG A 8 21.53 -6.12 -24.21
N ASN A 9 20.92 -7.21 -24.65
CA ASN A 9 20.19 -8.15 -23.79
C ASN A 9 19.82 -7.70 -22.36
N GLU A 10 19.15 -6.57 -22.18
CA GLU A 10 18.32 -6.31 -21.01
C GLU A 10 16.89 -6.10 -21.52
N LYS A 11 16.07 -7.12 -21.26
CA LYS A 11 14.61 -7.13 -21.47
C LYS A 11 14.06 -5.76 -21.05
N PRO A 12 13.05 -5.17 -21.72
CA PRO A 12 12.41 -3.98 -21.17
C PRO A 12 11.95 -4.33 -19.77
N VAL A 13 12.63 -3.76 -18.78
CA VAL A 13 12.22 -3.77 -17.39
C VAL A 13 11.02 -2.83 -17.34
N ILE A 14 9.89 -3.29 -17.91
CA ILE A 14 8.64 -3.10 -17.21
C ILE A 14 8.91 -3.78 -15.88
N LYS A 15 9.40 -3.00 -14.90
CA LYS A 15 9.40 -3.41 -13.51
C LYS A 15 8.01 -3.94 -13.34
N GLU A 16 7.89 -5.23 -13.01
CA GLU A 16 6.66 -5.78 -12.49
C GLU A 16 6.20 -4.73 -11.49
N VAL A 17 5.17 -3.98 -11.89
CA VAL A 17 4.37 -3.22 -10.96
C VAL A 17 3.72 -4.35 -10.22
N ASP A 18 4.44 -4.85 -9.22
CA ASP A 18 3.95 -5.82 -8.30
C ASP A 18 2.79 -5.10 -7.67
N LYS A 19 1.63 -5.45 -8.20
CA LYS A 19 0.40 -4.72 -8.06
C LYS A 19 -0.07 -5.16 -6.69
N MET A 20 0.56 -4.62 -5.64
CA MET A 20 -0.04 -4.48 -4.33
C MET A 20 -1.32 -3.69 -4.60
N ASN A 21 -2.38 -4.42 -4.92
CA ASN A 21 -3.70 -3.86 -5.15
C ASN A 21 -4.10 -3.31 -3.79
N ASN A 22 -3.81 -2.03 -3.57
CA ASN A 22 -4.34 -1.28 -2.45
C ASN A 22 -5.86 -1.19 -2.67
N GLU A 23 -6.55 -2.25 -2.28
CA GLU A 23 -7.99 -2.34 -2.39
C GLU A 23 -8.57 -1.39 -1.35
N ILE A 24 -9.39 -0.45 -1.81
CA ILE A 24 -10.13 0.43 -0.93
C ILE A 24 -11.41 -0.31 -0.56
N LYS A 25 -11.58 -0.62 0.73
CA LYS A 25 -12.84 -1.18 1.26
C LYS A 25 -13.68 -0.03 1.81
N ILE A 26 -15.00 -0.10 1.65
CA ILE A 26 -15.92 0.91 2.19
C ILE A 26 -16.58 0.33 3.45
N PHE A 27 -16.51 1.06 4.56
CA PHE A 27 -17.17 0.73 5.82
C PHE A 27 -17.84 1.97 6.38
N GLU A 28 -19.15 1.90 6.66
CA GLU A 28 -19.97 3.04 7.13
C GLU A 28 -19.84 4.32 6.27
N GLY A 29 -19.62 4.15 4.96
CA GLY A 29 -19.41 5.26 4.01
C GLY A 29 -17.98 5.81 4.01
N ASN A 30 -17.11 5.35 4.91
CA ASN A 30 -15.71 5.71 4.98
C ASN A 30 -14.83 4.72 4.20
N GLN A 31 -13.81 5.25 3.54
CA GLN A 31 -12.85 4.46 2.77
C GLN A 31 -11.69 4.00 3.66
N ILE A 32 -11.51 2.69 3.79
CA ILE A 32 -10.42 2.07 4.53
C ILE A 32 -9.41 1.51 3.53
N ARG A 33 -8.14 1.95 3.66
CA ARG A 33 -7.05 1.39 2.87
C ARG A 33 -6.72 -0.03 3.34
N SER A 34 -6.72 -0.97 2.40
CA SER A 34 -6.32 -2.36 2.64
C SER A 34 -5.31 -2.83 1.60
N VAL A 35 -4.47 -3.77 2.00
CA VAL A 35 -3.47 -4.41 1.15
C VAL A 35 -3.52 -5.90 1.39
N TRP A 36 -3.53 -6.67 0.30
CA TRP A 36 -3.38 -8.11 0.35
C TRP A 36 -1.90 -8.49 0.26
N ASP A 37 -1.43 -9.31 1.21
CA ASP A 37 -0.11 -9.92 1.19
C ASP A 37 -0.25 -11.39 0.73
N ASN A 38 0.22 -11.68 -0.48
CA ASN A 38 0.15 -13.02 -1.06
C ASN A 38 1.07 -14.03 -0.36
N ASP A 39 2.19 -13.58 0.23
CA ASP A 39 3.18 -14.48 0.82
C ASP A 39 2.70 -15.03 2.17
N LYS A 40 1.94 -14.22 2.90
CA LYS A 40 1.37 -14.58 4.20
C LYS A 40 -0.09 -14.99 4.15
N GLU A 41 -0.75 -14.80 3.01
CA GLU A 41 -2.20 -14.95 2.84
C GLU A 41 -3.00 -14.11 3.85
N GLU A 42 -2.53 -12.88 4.11
CA GLU A 42 -3.05 -11.99 5.15
C GLU A 42 -3.49 -10.63 4.58
N TRP A 43 -4.48 -10.03 5.25
CA TRP A 43 -4.91 -8.65 4.99
C TRP A 43 -4.25 -7.66 5.94
N TYR A 44 -3.73 -6.58 5.37
CA TYR A 44 -3.20 -5.45 6.11
C TYR A 44 -4.13 -4.25 5.94
N PHE A 45 -4.47 -3.59 7.04
CA PHE A 45 -5.35 -2.42 7.06
C PHE A 45 -4.63 -1.21 7.66
N SER A 46 -4.99 -0.01 7.19
CA SER A 46 -4.54 1.24 7.81
C SER A 46 -5.16 1.40 9.20
N VAL A 47 -4.33 1.33 10.24
CA VAL A 47 -4.76 1.55 11.63
C VAL A 47 -5.42 2.91 11.82
N VAL A 48 -4.90 3.95 11.18
CA VAL A 48 -5.44 5.32 11.29
C VAL A 48 -6.86 5.40 10.71
N ASP A 49 -7.11 4.73 9.59
CA ASP A 49 -8.42 4.78 8.90
C ASP A 49 -9.45 3.98 9.71
N VAL A 50 -9.06 2.82 10.24
CA VAL A 50 -9.91 1.99 11.11
C VAL A 50 -10.27 2.74 12.39
N VAL A 51 -9.28 3.32 13.09
CA VAL A 51 -9.53 4.10 14.31
C VAL A 51 -10.39 5.31 14.00
N GLY A 52 -10.11 6.06 12.93
CA GLY A 52 -10.90 7.22 12.53
C GLY A 52 -12.36 6.86 12.27
N THR A 53 -12.59 5.76 11.54
CA THR A 53 -13.94 5.30 11.18
C THR A 53 -14.72 4.79 12.38
N LEU A 54 -14.08 4.04 13.29
CA LEU A 54 -14.77 3.44 14.44
C LEU A 54 -14.99 4.41 15.61
N THR A 55 -14.21 5.49 15.68
CA THR A 55 -14.25 6.42 16.83
C THR A 55 -14.77 7.80 16.48
N ASP A 56 -15.03 8.09 15.19
CA ASP A 56 -15.33 9.44 14.67
C ASP A 56 -14.35 10.51 15.19
N SER A 57 -13.12 10.09 15.48
CA SER A 57 -12.12 10.97 16.10
C SER A 57 -11.71 12.06 15.13
N LYS A 58 -11.63 13.31 15.62
CA LYS A 58 -11.12 14.45 14.85
C LYS A 58 -9.62 14.35 14.52
N ASP A 59 -8.86 13.58 15.29
CA ASP A 59 -7.43 13.31 15.02
C ASP A 59 -7.07 11.86 15.37
N PRO A 60 -7.37 10.89 14.49
CA PRO A 60 -7.06 9.48 14.73
C PRO A 60 -5.54 9.20 14.78
N GLY A 61 -4.71 10.08 14.22
CA GLY A 61 -3.24 9.97 14.29
C GLY A 61 -2.66 10.30 15.67
N ALA A 62 -3.43 10.97 16.55
CA ALA A 62 -2.98 11.31 17.90
C ALA A 62 -2.64 10.08 18.74
N TYR A 63 -3.37 8.98 18.55
CA TYR A 63 -3.13 7.73 19.27
C TYR A 63 -1.74 7.16 18.96
N TRP A 64 -1.37 7.11 17.67
CA TRP A 64 -0.06 6.63 17.23
C TRP A 64 1.10 7.48 17.76
N ARG A 65 0.93 8.82 17.80
CA ARG A 65 1.94 9.73 18.37
C ARG A 65 2.16 9.50 19.87
N LYS A 66 1.12 9.06 20.58
CA LYS A 66 1.23 8.76 22.02
C LYS A 66 1.91 7.42 22.27
N LEU A 67 1.66 6.42 21.43
CA LEU A 67 2.32 5.11 21.52
C LEU A 67 3.82 5.14 21.23
N ASN A 68 4.27 5.98 20.28
CA ASN A 68 5.70 6.07 19.92
C ASN A 68 6.53 7.01 20.82
N LYS A 69 5.93 7.55 21.88
CA LYS A 69 6.59 8.52 22.75
C LYS A 69 7.25 7.87 23.97
N ASP A 70 6.98 6.59 24.21
CA ASP A 70 7.58 5.77 25.27
C ASP A 70 8.74 4.94 24.71
#